data_AF-H2YVH9-F1
#
_entry.id   AF-H2YVH9-F1
#
_cell.length_a   1.000
_cell.length_b   1.000
_cell.length_c   1.000
_cell.angle_alpha   90.00
_cell.angle_beta   90.00
_cell.angle_gamma   90.00
#
_symmetry.space_group_name_H-M   'P 1'
#
loop_
_entity.id
_entity.type
_entity.pdbx_description
1 polymer ?
#
loop_
_entity_poly.entity_id
_entity_poly.type
_entity_poly.pdbx_seq_one_letter_code
_entity_poly.pdbx_strand_id
1 'polypeptide(L)'
;MVDPNRDGKVSLQEYMAFMISRETENVKSSEEVESAFKALSADGKPYVTQDELYQNLSRDQAEYCIANMPPYYDSHGIHVLGAFDYVAFTKDLFTN
;
A
#
# COMPACT_ATOMS: atom_id res chain seq x y z
N MET A 1 1.52 22.17 -14.56
CA MET A 1 2.99 22.07 -14.55
C MET A 1 3.32 21.19 -13.36
N VAL A 2 3.27 19.88 -13.56
CA VAL A 2 3.63 18.87 -12.56
C VAL A 2 4.94 18.26 -13.06
N ASP A 3 5.90 18.08 -12.14
CA ASP A 3 7.34 17.79 -12.34
C ASP A 3 8.27 19.01 -12.57
N PRO A 4 8.67 19.74 -11.51
CA PRO A 4 9.87 20.58 -11.54
C PRO A 4 11.18 19.76 -11.51
N ASN A 5 11.14 18.56 -10.92
CA ASN A 5 12.30 17.69 -10.77
C ASN A 5 12.11 16.48 -11.68
N ARG A 6 12.74 16.52 -12.86
CA ARG A 6 12.78 15.41 -13.83
C ARG A 6 13.57 14.20 -13.28
N ASP A 7 13.21 13.66 -12.13
CA ASP A 7 13.92 12.52 -11.50
C ASP A 7 13.30 11.17 -11.89
N GLY A 8 12.12 11.15 -12.52
CA GLY A 8 11.50 9.90 -13.00
C GLY A 8 11.08 8.94 -11.88
N LYS A 9 11.06 9.40 -10.62
CA LYS A 9 10.55 8.67 -9.46
C LYS A 9 9.23 9.29 -9.01
N VAL A 10 8.12 8.76 -9.53
CA VAL A 10 6.80 9.02 -8.94
C VAL A 10 6.82 8.45 -7.52
N SER A 11 7.01 9.30 -6.51
CA SER A 11 6.91 8.89 -5.11
C SER A 11 5.46 8.50 -4.81
N LEU A 12 5.20 7.55 -3.92
CA LEU A 12 3.83 7.11 -3.60
C LEU A 12 3.05 8.23 -2.90
N GLN A 13 3.76 9.20 -2.33
CA GLN A 13 3.22 10.49 -1.87
C GLN A 13 2.69 11.35 -3.03
N GLU A 14 3.33 11.30 -4.20
CA GLU A 14 2.90 11.96 -5.44
C GLU A 14 1.84 11.12 -6.17
N TYR A 15 1.85 9.79 -6.05
CA TYR A 15 0.76 8.92 -6.47
C TYR A 15 -0.50 9.14 -5.61
N MET A 16 -0.37 9.21 -4.29
CA MET A 16 -1.43 9.57 -3.35
C MET A 16 -1.90 11.01 -3.61
N ALA A 17 -1.00 11.98 -3.79
CA ALA A 17 -1.37 13.36 -4.11
C ALA A 17 -2.00 13.51 -5.50
N PHE A 18 -1.59 12.73 -6.50
CA PHE A 18 -2.21 12.69 -7.83
C PHE A 18 -3.58 11.98 -7.79
N MET A 19 -3.71 10.93 -6.97
CA MET A 19 -5.01 10.37 -6.62
C MET A 19 -5.87 11.45 -5.94
N ILE A 20 -5.34 12.30 -5.05
CA ILE A 20 -6.07 13.38 -4.34
C ILE A 20 -6.43 14.55 -5.25
N SER A 21 -5.59 14.90 -6.22
CA SER A 21 -5.71 16.12 -7.01
C SER A 21 -6.58 15.99 -8.27
N ARG A 22 -7.08 14.79 -8.63
CA ARG A 22 -8.11 14.66 -9.67
C ARG A 22 -9.49 14.95 -9.08
N GLU A 23 -9.96 16.16 -9.34
CA GLU A 23 -11.27 16.77 -9.02
C GLU A 23 -12.51 16.01 -9.57
N THR A 24 -12.62 14.70 -9.32
CA THR A 24 -13.90 13.99 -9.48
C THR A 24 -14.14 13.09 -8.29
N GLU A 25 -14.96 13.60 -7.37
CA GLU A 25 -15.56 13.03 -6.15
C GLU A 25 -16.33 11.71 -6.37
N ASN A 26 -15.73 10.68 -6.96
CA ASN A 26 -16.42 9.39 -7.02
C ASN A 26 -15.45 8.22 -6.83
N VAL A 27 -15.24 7.90 -5.55
CA VAL A 27 -14.69 6.64 -5.03
C VAL A 27 -13.17 6.51 -5.09
N LYS A 28 -12.52 6.97 -4.01
CA LYS A 28 -11.28 6.37 -3.49
C LYS A 28 -11.63 5.41 -2.37
N SER A 29 -12.37 4.36 -2.68
CA SER A 29 -12.75 3.38 -1.66
C SER A 29 -11.51 2.66 -1.16
N SER A 30 -11.55 2.21 0.09
CA SER A 30 -10.60 1.23 0.65
C SER A 30 -10.27 0.09 -0.32
N GLU A 31 -11.20 -0.29 -1.20
CA GLU A 31 -11.07 -1.29 -2.26
C GLU A 31 -10.00 -0.97 -3.33
N GLU A 32 -9.81 0.30 -3.72
CA GLU A 32 -8.79 0.65 -4.73
C GLU A 32 -7.38 0.56 -4.13
N VAL A 33 -7.22 1.03 -2.89
CA VAL A 33 -5.95 0.93 -2.17
C VAL A 33 -5.66 -0.53 -1.84
N GLU A 34 -6.67 -1.29 -1.45
CA GLU A 34 -6.58 -2.74 -1.24
C GLU A 34 -6.15 -3.45 -2.53
N SER A 35 -6.73 -3.08 -3.68
CA SER A 35 -6.37 -3.64 -4.98
C SER A 35 -4.93 -3.30 -5.38
N ALA A 36 -4.44 -2.10 -5.06
CA ALA A 36 -3.05 -1.72 -5.30
C ALA A 36 -2.09 -2.57 -4.48
N PHE A 37 -2.32 -2.73 -3.18
CA PHE A 37 -1.49 -3.61 -2.34
C PHE A 37 -1.58 -5.07 -2.78
N LYS A 38 -2.77 -5.55 -3.17
CA LYS A 38 -2.95 -6.88 -3.73
C LYS A 38 -2.14 -7.09 -5.00
N ALA A 39 -1.99 -6.06 -5.85
CA ALA A 39 -1.16 -6.12 -7.05
C ALA A 39 0.34 -6.18 -6.73
N LEU A 40 0.77 -5.69 -5.56
CA LEU A 40 2.16 -5.85 -5.08
C LEU A 40 2.43 -7.27 -4.58
N SER A 41 1.40 -7.96 -4.11
CA SER A 41 1.48 -9.34 -3.66
C SER A 41 1.59 -10.31 -4.84
N ALA A 42 2.64 -11.12 -4.84
CA ALA A 42 2.79 -12.22 -5.77
C ALA A 42 1.66 -13.23 -5.54
N ASP A 43 0.99 -13.64 -6.62
CA ASP A 43 -0.17 -14.54 -6.61
C ASP A 43 -1.48 -13.93 -6.05
N GLY A 44 -1.51 -12.61 -5.80
CA GLY A 44 -2.72 -11.93 -5.32
C GLY A 44 -3.16 -12.40 -3.93
N LYS A 45 -2.19 -12.72 -3.06
CA LYS A 45 -2.44 -13.19 -1.69
C LYS A 45 -3.12 -12.09 -0.88
N PRO A 46 -3.86 -12.45 0.18
CA PRO A 46 -4.50 -11.48 1.09
C PRO A 46 -3.50 -10.76 2.02
N TYR A 47 -2.21 -10.80 1.72
CA TYR A 47 -1.14 -10.15 2.46
C TYR A 47 -0.01 -9.76 1.52
N VAL A 48 0.82 -8.83 1.97
CA VAL A 48 2.08 -8.45 1.31
C VAL A 48 3.24 -8.74 2.24
N THR A 49 4.38 -9.13 1.68
CA THR A 49 5.58 -9.37 2.45
C THR A 49 6.51 -8.17 2.45
N GLN A 50 7.40 -8.12 3.43
CA GLN A 50 8.47 -7.13 3.49
C GLN A 50 9.25 -7.06 2.17
N ASP A 51 9.57 -8.23 1.58
CA ASP A 51 10.31 -8.31 0.32
C ASP A 51 9.50 -7.69 -0.84
N GLU A 52 8.22 -8.05 -0.96
CA GLU A 52 7.33 -7.48 -1.98
C GLU A 52 7.17 -5.96 -1.85
N LEU A 53 7.10 -5.45 -0.62
CA LEU A 53 7.10 -4.01 -0.36
C LEU A 53 8.42 -3.37 -0.80
N TYR A 54 9.58 -3.93 -0.46
CA TYR A 54 10.86 -3.37 -0.89
C TYR A 54 11.14 -3.52 -2.39
N GLN A 55 10.56 -4.53 -3.05
CA GLN A 55 10.70 -4.73 -4.50
C GLN A 55 9.85 -3.74 -5.30
N ASN A 56 8.65 -3.44 -4.82
CA ASN A 56 7.71 -2.58 -5.56
C ASN A 56 7.72 -1.12 -5.07
N LEU A 57 8.13 -0.89 -3.83
CA LEU A 57 8.15 0.42 -3.19
C LEU A 57 9.59 0.84 -2.86
N SER A 58 9.79 2.15 -2.69
CA SER A 58 11.06 2.68 -2.19
C SER A 58 11.26 2.30 -0.72
N ARG A 59 12.51 2.26 -0.27
CA ARG A 59 12.88 1.84 1.10
C ARG A 59 12.07 2.52 2.19
N ASP A 60 11.99 3.85 2.18
CA ASP A 60 11.20 4.64 3.13
C ASP A 60 9.72 4.24 3.15
N GLN A 61 9.16 3.93 1.98
CA GLN A 61 7.73 3.64 1.83
C GLN A 61 7.42 2.23 2.31
N ALA A 62 8.29 1.28 1.99
CA ALA A 62 8.24 -0.06 2.55
C ALA A 62 8.39 -0.02 4.08
N GLU A 63 9.34 0.75 4.62
CA GLU A 63 9.50 0.92 6.08
C GLU A 63 8.26 1.53 6.73
N TYR A 64 7.65 2.53 6.10
CA TYR A 64 6.39 3.10 6.59
C TYR A 64 5.25 2.08 6.59
N CYS A 65 5.08 1.33 5.49
CA CYS A 65 4.09 0.26 5.43
C CYS A 65 4.36 -0.80 6.51
N ILE A 66 5.60 -1.27 6.67
CA ILE A 66 5.97 -2.27 7.67
C ILE A 66 5.73 -1.77 9.10
N ALA A 67 5.97 -0.49 9.37
CA ALA A 67 5.80 0.09 10.70
C ALA A 67 4.32 0.32 11.08
N ASN A 68 3.44 0.55 10.10
CA ASN A 68 2.04 0.89 10.35
C ASN A 68 1.06 -0.25 9.99
N MET A 69 1.47 -1.19 9.14
CA MET A 69 0.64 -2.31 8.70
C MET A 69 0.70 -3.43 9.76
N PRO A 70 -0.46 -3.94 10.21
CA PRO A 70 -0.48 -5.00 11.19
C PRO A 70 0.08 -6.32 10.60
N PRO A 71 0.67 -7.18 11.44
CA PRO A 71 1.14 -8.48 10.99
C PRO A 71 -0.03 -9.37 10.53
N TYR A 72 0.19 -10.14 9.47
CA TYR A 72 -0.82 -11.04 8.93
C TYR A 72 -0.86 -12.38 9.67
N TYR A 73 -2.07 -12.87 9.95
CA TYR A 73 -2.34 -14.18 10.51
C TYR A 73 -3.17 -14.99 9.51
N ASP A 74 -2.72 -16.21 9.22
CA ASP A 74 -3.46 -17.15 8.38
C ASP A 74 -4.80 -17.59 9.03
N SER A 75 -5.65 -18.26 8.26
CA SER A 75 -6.91 -18.87 8.70
C SER A 75 -6.78 -19.76 9.95
N HIS A 76 -5.60 -20.34 10.22
CA HIS A 76 -5.33 -21.13 11.43
C HIS A 76 -4.87 -20.28 12.63
N GLY A 77 -4.83 -18.95 12.50
CA GLY A 77 -4.30 -18.02 13.51
C GLY A 77 -2.77 -18.03 13.63
N ILE A 78 -2.07 -18.63 12.67
CA ILE A 78 -0.61 -18.66 12.66
C ILE A 78 -0.08 -17.36 12.05
N HIS A 79 0.79 -16.69 12.80
CA HIS A 79 1.52 -15.52 12.32
C HIS A 79 2.44 -15.92 11.17
N VAL A 80 2.25 -15.28 10.02
CA VAL A 80 3.10 -15.46 8.85
C VAL A 80 4.24 -14.45 8.94
N LEU A 81 5.46 -14.95 9.19
CA LEU A 81 6.63 -14.11 9.38
C LEU A 81 6.90 -13.23 8.17
N GLY A 82 7.00 -11.92 8.43
CA GLY A 82 7.29 -10.93 7.39
C GLY A 82 6.13 -10.68 6.43
N ALA A 83 4.92 -11.14 6.75
CA ALA A 83 3.69 -10.81 6.04
C ALA A 83 2.85 -9.80 6.81
N PHE A 84 2.24 -8.89 6.07
CA PHE A 84 1.51 -7.74 6.58
C PHE A 84 0.12 -7.68 5.95
N ASP A 85 -0.86 -7.37 6.78
CA ASP A 85 -2.26 -7.31 6.41
C ASP A 85 -2.60 -5.91 5.88
N TYR A 86 -2.52 -5.78 4.55
CA TYR A 86 -2.85 -4.54 3.88
C TYR A 86 -4.35 -4.23 3.94
N VAL A 87 -5.23 -5.22 4.12
CA VAL A 87 -6.68 -5.04 4.21
C VAL A 87 -7.05 -4.36 5.53
N ALA A 88 -6.44 -4.81 6.62
CA ALA A 88 -6.60 -4.19 7.93
C ALA A 88 -6.02 -2.76 7.93
N PHE A 89 -4.86 -2.57 7.31
CA PHE A 89 -4.25 -1.25 7.19
C PHE A 89 -5.08 -0.26 6.37
N THR A 90 -5.61 -0.67 5.21
CA THR A 90 -6.50 0.19 4.43
C THR A 90 -7.75 0.52 5.23
N LYS A 91 -8.40 -0.46 5.86
CA LYS A 91 -9.57 -0.21 6.70
C LYS A 91 -9.29 0.82 7.79
N ASP A 92 -8.17 0.71 8.48
CA ASP A 92 -7.79 1.66 9.54
C ASP A 92 -7.55 3.07 8.99
N LEU A 93 -6.88 3.17 7.84
CA LEU A 93 -6.60 4.42 7.13
C LEU A 93 -7.87 5.17 6.69
N PHE A 94 -8.94 4.44 6.35
CA PHE A 94 -10.21 5.01 5.89
C PHE A 94 -11.27 5.13 7.00
N THR A 95 -11.01 4.56 8.19
CA THR A 95 -11.94 4.59 9.33
C THR A 95 -11.68 5.76 10.30
N ASN A 96 -10.48 6.37 10.24
CA ASN A 96 -10.13 7.59 10.99
C ASN A 96 -10.24 8.85 10.12
#